data_AF-A0A952HYV7-F1
#
_entry.id   AF-A0A952HYV7-F1
#
_cell.length_a   1.000
_cell.length_b   1.000
_cell.length_c   1.000
_cell.angle_alpha   90.00
_cell.angle_beta   90.00
_cell.angle_gamma   90.00
#
_symmetry.space_group_name_H-M   'P 1'
#
loop_
_entity.id
_entity.type
_entity.pdbx_description
1 polymer ?
#
loop_
_entity_poly.entity_id
_entity_poly.type
_entity_poly.pdbx_seq_one_letter_code
_entity_poly.pdbx_strand_id
1 'polypeptide(L)' 'MERKPIPEGFQEYIMTEEEYEEILLLTAGNDYGLVENSILIDFWKKLADKYNFEWHTGEESPNGEKYFLAVPKKD' A
#
# COMPACT_ATOMS: atom_id res chain seq x y z
N MET A 1 -7.50 8.14 -18.60
CA MET A 1 -7.20 6.71 -18.40
C MET A 1 -8.49 6.01 -18.03
N GLU A 2 -8.78 4.85 -18.62
CA GLU A 2 -9.88 4.00 -18.17
C GLU A 2 -9.46 3.31 -16.87
N ARG A 3 -10.28 3.39 -15.82
CA ARG A 3 -10.00 2.69 -14.57
C ARG A 3 -10.24 1.19 -14.75
N LYS A 4 -9.32 0.37 -14.25
CA LYS A 4 -9.49 -1.08 -14.17
C LYS A 4 -10.41 -1.43 -12.99
N PRO A 5 -11.19 -2.52 -13.10
CA PRO A 5 -12.07 -2.97 -12.04
C PRO A 5 -11.27 -3.36 -10.78
N ILE A 6 -11.84 -3.07 -9.62
CA ILE A 6 -11.30 -3.44 -8.31
C ILE A 6 -11.83 -4.83 -7.93
N PRO A 7 -10.99 -5.77 -7.44
CA PRO A 7 -11.44 -7.08 -6.95
C PRO A 7 -12.50 -6.99 -5.85
N GLU A 8 -13.39 -7.99 -5.76
CA GLU A 8 -14.41 -8.04 -4.71
C GLU A 8 -13.77 -8.09 -3.32
N GLY A 9 -14.31 -7.29 -2.39
CA GLY A 9 -13.80 -7.17 -1.02
C GLY A 9 -12.63 -6.19 -0.84
N PHE A 10 -12.05 -5.70 -1.93
CA PHE A 10 -11.00 -4.68 -1.89
C PHE A 10 -11.58 -3.29 -2.11
N GLN A 11 -10.91 -2.31 -1.50
CA GLN A 11 -11.10 -0.90 -1.77
C GLN A 11 -9.78 -0.32 -2.31
N GLU A 12 -9.89 0.62 -3.25
CA GLU A 12 -8.76 1.39 -3.74
C GLU A 12 -8.55 2.63 -2.87
N TYR A 13 -7.31 2.83 -2.45
CA TYR A 13 -6.83 3.95 -1.67
C TYR A 13 -5.80 4.73 -2.48
N ILE A 14 -5.57 5.98 -2.08
CA ILE A 14 -4.59 6.85 -2.70
C ILE A 14 -3.60 7.32 -1.64
N MET A 15 -2.31 7.01 -1.86
CA MET A 15 -1.20 7.52 -1.06
C MET A 15 -0.99 9.01 -1.34
N THR A 16 -0.44 9.73 -0.36
CA THR A 16 0.18 11.03 -0.65
C THR A 16 1.43 10.86 -1.53
N GLU A 17 1.96 11.97 -2.07
CA GLU A 17 3.26 11.92 -2.76
C GLU A 17 4.36 11.37 -1.86
N GLU A 18 4.43 11.88 -0.62
CA GLU A 18 5.45 11.48 0.36
C GLU A 18 5.36 9.99 0.71
N GLU A 19 4.15 9.46 0.90
CA GLU A 19 3.94 8.03 1.19
C GLU A 19 4.33 7.15 0.01
N TYR A 20 4.03 7.61 -1.22
CA TYR A 20 4.39 6.89 -2.43
C TYR A 20 5.92 6.88 -2.65
N GLU A 21 6.59 8.01 -2.47
CA GLU A 21 8.05 8.08 -2.52
C GLU A 21 8.70 7.22 -1.43
N GLU A 22 8.16 7.22 -0.21
CA GLU A 22 8.64 6.40 0.90
C GLU A 22 8.53 4.91 0.58
N ILE A 23 7.36 4.41 0.12
CA ILE A 23 7.22 2.97 -0.17
C ILE A 23 8.10 2.53 -1.35
N LEU A 24 8.33 3.38 -2.35
CA LEU A 24 9.26 3.09 -3.45
C LEU A 24 10.70 2.92 -2.92
N LEU A 25 11.16 3.82 -2.05
CA LEU A 25 12.48 3.72 -1.43
C LEU A 25 12.62 2.51 -0.52
N LEU A 26 11.60 2.23 0.31
CA LEU A 26 11.59 1.09 1.22
C LEU A 26 11.59 -0.24 0.46
N THR A 27 10.78 -0.35 -0.60
CA THR A 27 10.70 -1.56 -1.42
C THR A 27 12.02 -1.80 -2.14
N ALA A 28 12.58 -0.78 -2.81
CA ALA A 28 13.87 -0.89 -3.46
C ALA A 28 14.97 -1.25 -2.46
N GLY A 29 15.02 -0.57 -1.31
CA GLY A 29 15.99 -0.87 -0.25
C GLY A 29 15.85 -2.30 0.28
N ASN A 30 14.64 -2.83 0.37
CA ASN A 30 14.39 -4.19 0.82
C ASN A 30 14.85 -5.24 -0.20
N ASP A 31 14.59 -5.01 -1.49
CA ASP A 31 15.05 -5.87 -2.58
C ASP A 31 16.58 -5.99 -2.64
N TYR A 32 17.29 -4.91 -2.27
CA TYR A 32 18.76 -4.90 -2.15
C TYR A 32 19.28 -5.41 -0.80
N GLY A 33 18.41 -5.80 0.14
CA GLY A 33 18.78 -6.25 1.48
C GLY A 33 19.30 -5.14 2.41
N LEU A 34 19.03 -3.88 2.09
CA LEU A 34 19.44 -2.69 2.85
C LEU A 34 18.38 -2.26 3.88
N VAL A 35 17.12 -2.62 3.64
CA VAL A 35 15.98 -2.33 4.52
C VAL A 35 15.41 -3.66 5.00
N GLU A 36 15.21 -3.80 6.30
CA GLU A 36 14.59 -5.00 6.87
C GLU A 36 13.09 -5.07 6.52
N ASN A 37 12.55 -6.28 6.31
CA ASN A 37 11.10 -6.49 6.07
C ASN A 37 10.23 -5.87 7.17
N SER A 38 10.73 -5.80 8.41
CA SER A 38 10.04 -5.19 9.56
C SER A 38 9.66 -3.72 9.28
N ILE A 39 10.52 -2.97 8.59
CA ILE A 39 10.31 -1.56 8.27
C ILE A 39 9.18 -1.39 7.24
N LEU A 40 9.12 -2.25 6.22
CA LEU A 40 8.01 -2.28 5.26
C LEU A 40 6.69 -2.64 5.94
N ILE A 41 6.70 -3.62 6.85
CA ILE A 41 5.51 -4.00 7.62
C ILE A 41 5.02 -2.82 8.47
N ASP A 42 5.94 -2.09 9.10
CA ASP A 42 5.59 -0.93 9.93
C ASP A 42 5.02 0.22 9.09
N PHE A 43 5.53 0.43 7.87
CA PHE A 43 4.94 1.37 6.91
C PHE A 43 3.48 0.99 6.59
N TRP A 44 3.22 -0.27 6.23
CA TRP A 44 1.87 -0.75 5.92
C TRP A 44 0.92 -0.67 7.12
N LYS A 45 1.39 -0.91 8.34
CA LYS A 45 0.59 -0.72 9.56
C LYS A 45 0.22 0.74 9.79
N LYS A 46 1.16 1.68 9.59
CA LYS A 46 0.87 3.12 9.68
C LYS A 46 -0.19 3.54 8.66
N LEU A 47 -0.07 3.09 7.42
CA LEU A 47 -1.10 3.35 6.40
C LEU A 47 -2.44 2.72 6.78
N ALA A 48 -2.44 1.48 7.27
CA ALA A 48 -3.65 0.77 7.70
C ALA A 48 -4.39 1.48 8.82
N ASP A 49 -3.68 2.13 9.74
CA ASP A 49 -4.27 2.93 10.81
C ASP A 49 -4.79 4.27 10.27
N LYS A 50 -4.07 4.91 9.34
CA LYS A 50 -4.48 6.17 8.71
C LYS A 50 -5.72 6.01 7.81
N TYR A 51 -5.78 4.94 7.02
CA TYR A 51 -6.78 4.71 5.97
C TYR A 51 -7.83 3.65 6.34
N ASN A 52 -7.75 3.08 7.54
CA ASN A 52 -8.67 2.07 8.09
C ASN A 52 -8.82 0.79 7.23
N PHE A 53 -7.71 0.09 7.00
CA PHE A 53 -7.69 -1.19 6.25
C PHE A 53 -6.88 -2.28 6.96
N GLU A 54 -7.00 -3.53 6.50
CA GLU A 54 -6.21 -4.67 6.99
C GLU A 54 -4.79 -4.64 6.40
N TRP A 55 -3.79 -4.26 7.19
CA TRP A 55 -2.43 -3.95 6.71
C TRP A 55 -1.79 -5.05 5.83
N HIS A 56 -2.06 -6.32 6.12
CA HIS A 56 -1.49 -7.47 5.40
C HIS A 56 -2.17 -7.73 4.04
N THR A 57 -3.19 -6.96 3.69
CA THR A 57 -3.90 -7.05 2.40
C THR A 57 -3.47 -5.96 1.40
N GLY A 58 -2.53 -5.09 1.79
CA GLY A 58 -2.02 -4.04 0.91
C GLY A 58 -1.34 -4.60 -0.33
N GLU A 59 -1.80 -4.21 -1.51
CA GLU A 59 -1.22 -4.61 -2.79
C GLU A 59 -1.27 -3.46 -3.83
N GLU A 60 -0.43 -3.57 -4.87
CA GLU A 60 -0.38 -2.57 -5.95
C GLU A 60 -1.74 -2.48 -6.66
N SER A 61 -2.21 -1.25 -6.89
CA SER A 61 -3.42 -1.08 -7.68
C SER A 61 -3.18 -1.42 -9.15
N PRO A 62 -4.15 -2.06 -9.84
CA PRO A 62 -4.09 -2.22 -11.28
C PRO A 62 -4.11 -0.87 -12.03
N ASN A 63 -4.53 0.22 -11.37
CA ASN A 63 -4.46 1.60 -11.88
C ASN A 63 -3.06 2.23 -11.72
N GLY A 64 -2.15 1.60 -10.98
CA GLY A 64 -0.74 1.98 -10.82
C GLY A 64 -0.52 3.25 -9.98
N GLU A 65 0.71 3.77 -10.06
CA GLU A 65 1.12 5.02 -9.38
C GLU A 65 0.84 4.98 -7.87
N LYS A 66 0.21 6.03 -7.33
CA LYS A 66 -0.07 6.21 -5.90
C LYS A 66 -1.27 5.40 -5.40
N TYR A 67 -1.89 4.63 -6.28
CA TYR A 67 -3.06 3.84 -5.91
C TYR A 67 -2.63 2.47 -5.38
N PHE A 68 -3.29 2.03 -4.32
CA PHE A 68 -3.12 0.68 -3.78
C PHE A 68 -4.48 0.09 -3.41
N LEU A 69 -4.56 -1.23 -3.38
CA LEU A 69 -5.74 -1.95 -2.93
C LEU A 69 -5.51 -2.47 -1.51
N ALA A 70 -6.56 -2.46 -0.71
CA ALA A 70 -6.59 -3.19 0.55
C ALA A 70 -8.03 -3.54 0.94
N VAL A 71 -8.18 -4.54 1.80
CA VAL A 71 -9.47 -4.88 2.41
C VAL A 71 -9.76 -3.88 3.54
N PRO A 72 -10.88 -3.14 3.50
CA PRO A 72 -11.24 -2.21 4.58
C PRO A 72 -11.49 -2.98 5.89
N LYS A 73 -11.07 -2.41 7.02
CA LYS A 73 -11.43 -2.95 8.34
C LYS A 73 -12.94 -2.84 8.50
N LYS A 74 -13.59 -3.94 8.89
CA LYS A 74 -15.01 -3.92 9.29
C LYS A 74 -15.08 -3.43 10.73
N ASP A 75 -15.78 -2.33 10.94
CA ASP A 75 -16.14 -1.83 12.27
C ASP A 75 -17.00 -2.85 13.04
#